data_AF-A0A2H9MEW7-F1
#
_entry.id   AF-A0A2H9MEW7-F1
#
_cell.length_a   1.000
_cell.length_b   1.000
_cell.length_c   1.000
_cell.angle_alpha   90.00
_cell.angle_beta   90.00
_cell.angle_gamma   90.00
#
_symmetry.space_group_name_H-M   'P 1'
#
loop_
_entity.id
_entity.type
_entity.pdbx_description
1 polymer ?
#
loop_
_entity_poly.entity_id
_entity_poly.type
_entity_poly.pdbx_seq_one_letter_code
_entity_poly.pdbx_strand_id
1 'polypeptide(L)'
;MNVKHLSISSYADLEKISPAVGIVHFRKFASEKLVRWILENHSQIRKFSFSKYSSSRCDSNIFDLIERNNVQIVVQDRGSGRPNLLEMI
;
A
#
# COMPACT_ATOMS: atom_id res chain seq x y z
N MET A 1 -16.54 8.41 -9.03
CA MET A 1 -16.70 7.35 -8.00
C MET A 1 -15.69 7.58 -6.90
N ASN A 2 -16.12 7.64 -5.64
CA ASN A 2 -15.23 7.88 -4.51
C ASN A 2 -14.43 6.60 -4.24
N VAL A 3 -13.14 6.58 -4.60
CA VAL A 3 -12.31 5.38 -4.44
C VAL A 3 -11.92 5.24 -2.98
N LYS A 4 -12.30 4.14 -2.33
CA LYS A 4 -11.97 3.92 -0.92
C LYS A 4 -10.50 3.54 -0.78
N HIS A 5 -9.87 4.10 0.24
CA HIS A 5 -8.50 3.84 0.61
C HIS A 5 -8.45 2.99 1.87
N LEU A 6 -7.68 1.90 1.87
CA LEU A 6 -7.46 1.05 3.03
C LEU A 6 -5.98 1.06 3.42
N SER A 7 -5.70 1.26 4.71
CA SER A 7 -4.34 1.10 5.26
C SER A 7 -4.19 -0.27 5.91
N ILE A 8 -3.15 -1.00 5.53
CA ILE A 8 -2.82 -2.33 6.05
C ILE A 8 -1.57 -2.23 6.93
N SER A 9 -1.69 -2.77 8.14
CA SER A 9 -0.68 -2.71 9.21
C SER A 9 -0.46 -4.08 9.84
N SER A 10 -1.41 -5.00 9.65
CA SER A 10 -1.36 -6.41 10.04
C SER A 10 -2.24 -7.23 9.10
N TYR A 11 -2.14 -8.57 9.18
CA TYR A 11 -2.98 -9.48 8.40
C TYR A 11 -4.48 -9.34 8.73
N ALA A 12 -4.83 -8.94 9.96
CA ALA A 12 -6.23 -8.70 10.35
C ALA A 12 -6.87 -7.53 9.58
N ASP A 13 -6.08 -6.60 9.04
CA ASP A 13 -6.61 -5.52 8.21
C ASP A 13 -7.11 -6.02 6.83
N LEU A 14 -6.77 -7.25 6.42
CA LEU A 14 -7.21 -7.82 5.14
C LEU A 14 -8.72 -8.08 5.09
N GLU A 15 -9.34 -8.39 6.23
CA GLU A 15 -10.79 -8.57 6.33
C GLU A 15 -11.57 -7.29 6.00
N LYS A 16 -10.90 -6.13 6.03
CA LYS A 16 -11.49 -4.82 5.71
C LYS A 16 -11.43 -4.50 4.21
N ILE A 17 -10.83 -5.36 3.38
CA ILE A 17 -10.83 -5.19 1.93
C ILE A 17 -12.23 -5.50 1.42
N SER A 18 -12.94 -4.45 1.03
CA SER A 18 -14.23 -4.56 0.36
C SER A 18 -14.11 -4.23 -1.14
N PRO A 19 -15.10 -4.60 -1.97
CA PRO A 19 -15.09 -4.26 -3.41
C PRO A 19 -15.01 -2.75 -3.72
N ALA A 20 -15.24 -1.87 -2.74
CA ALA A 20 -15.09 -0.43 -2.90
C ALA A 20 -13.64 0.08 -2.73
N VAL A 21 -12.76 -0.75 -2.16
CA VAL A 21 -11.35 -0.42 -1.93
C VAL A 21 -10.59 -0.52 -3.25
N GLY A 22 -10.22 0.61 -3.82
CA GLY A 22 -9.39 0.66 -5.03
C GLY A 22 -7.93 1.04 -4.77
N ILE A 23 -7.60 1.45 -3.53
CA ILE A 23 -6.26 1.83 -3.12
C ILE A 23 -5.92 1.13 -1.81
N VAL A 24 -4.77 0.47 -1.75
CA VAL A 24 -4.23 -0.13 -0.53
C VAL A 24 -2.90 0.52 -0.17
N HIS A 25 -2.78 0.98 1.07
CA HIS A 25 -1.54 1.54 1.62
C HIS A 25 -0.92 0.62 2.65
N PHE A 26 0.32 0.22 2.41
CA PHE A 26 1.11 -0.64 3.29
C PHE A 26 1.93 0.21 4.27
N ARG A 27 1.50 0.22 5.53
CA ARG A 27 2.22 0.90 6.63
C ARG A 27 3.50 0.15 7.05
N LYS A 28 3.54 -1.16 6.81
CA LYS A 28 4.70 -2.03 7.01
C LYS A 28 5.15 -2.61 5.68
N PHE A 29 6.32 -3.24 5.65
CA PHE A 29 6.75 -3.98 4.46
C PHE A 29 5.68 -5.02 4.09
N ALA A 30 5.47 -5.21 2.80
CA ALA A 30 4.59 -6.26 2.29
C ALA A 30 5.46 -7.46 1.92
N SER A 31 4.97 -8.67 2.18
CA SER A 31 5.58 -9.89 1.64
C SER A 31 5.03 -10.17 0.25
N GLU A 32 5.80 -10.87 -0.59
CA GLU A 32 5.32 -11.28 -1.92
C GLU A 32 4.02 -12.09 -1.82
N LYS A 33 3.92 -13.02 -0.86
CA LYS A 33 2.72 -13.83 -0.61
C LYS A 33 1.49 -12.96 -0.34
N LEU A 34 1.62 -11.91 0.45
CA LEU A 34 0.53 -10.98 0.75
C LEU A 34 0.08 -10.24 -0.50
N VAL A 35 1.04 -9.72 -1.27
CA VAL A 35 0.76 -8.96 -2.49
C VAL A 35 0.08 -9.84 -3.53
N ARG A 36 0.56 -11.07 -3.76
CA ARG A 36 -0.08 -12.05 -4.65
C ARG A 36 -1.53 -12.31 -4.23
N TRP A 37 -1.75 -12.62 -2.96
CA TRP A 37 -3.08 -12.88 -2.45
C TRP A 37 -4.04 -11.71 -2.69
N ILE A 38 -3.60 -10.47 -2.45
CA ILE A 38 -4.43 -9.28 -2.70
C ILE A 38 -4.74 -9.15 -4.19
N LEU A 39 -3.75 -9.29 -5.08
CA LEU A 39 -3.95 -9.16 -6.53
C LEU A 39 -4.87 -10.24 -7.10
N GLU A 40 -4.75 -11.47 -6.62
CA GLU A 40 -5.56 -12.62 -7.07
C GLU A 40 -7.02 -12.52 -6.62
N ASN A 41 -7.28 -11.98 -5.42
CA ASN A 41 -8.62 -11.95 -4.83
C ASN A 41 -9.35 -10.61 -5.02
N HIS A 42 -8.63 -9.54 -5.38
CA HIS A 42 -9.17 -8.17 -5.39
C HIS A 42 -8.74 -7.39 -6.63
N SER A 43 -9.27 -7.79 -7.78
CA SER A 43 -8.99 -7.18 -9.10
C SER A 43 -9.41 -5.72 -9.24
N GLN A 44 -10.25 -5.20 -8.33
CA GLN A 44 -10.63 -3.79 -8.31
C GLN A 44 -9.50 -2.85 -7.85
N ILE A 45 -8.45 -3.38 -7.23
CA ILE A 45 -7.37 -2.56 -6.71
C ILE A 45 -6.51 -2.04 -7.87
N ARG A 46 -6.37 -0.72 -7.94
CA ARG A 46 -5.65 -0.03 -9.01
C ARG A 46 -4.35 0.59 -8.55
N LYS A 47 -4.16 0.70 -7.24
CA LYS A 47 -3.00 1.38 -6.66
C LYS A 47 -2.57 0.76 -5.35
N PHE A 48 -1.27 0.51 -5.25
CA PHE A 48 -0.58 0.25 -4.01
C PHE A 48 0.28 1.43 -3.60
N SER A 49 0.16 1.82 -2.35
CA SER A 49 0.98 2.85 -1.76
C SER A 49 1.85 2.28 -0.65
N PHE A 50 3.09 2.72 -0.58
CA PHE A 50 4.04 2.35 0.45
C PHE A 50 4.54 3.61 1.15
N SER A 51 4.96 3.49 2.39
CA SER A 51 5.87 4.48 2.98
C SER A 51 7.29 4.22 2.48
N LYS A 52 8.16 5.23 2.51
CA LYS A 52 9.58 5.05 2.17
C LYS A 52 10.27 3.95 2.98
N TYR A 53 9.90 3.81 4.27
CA TYR A 53 10.41 2.74 5.13
C TYR A 53 9.89 1.36 4.73
N SER A 54 8.60 1.24 4.39
CA SER A 54 8.05 -0.06 3.96
C SER A 54 8.55 -0.46 2.59
N SER A 55 8.70 0.48 1.65
CA SER A 55 9.20 0.18 0.30
C SER A 55 10.65 -0.30 0.31
N SER A 56 11.52 0.29 1.14
CA SER A 56 12.94 -0.10 1.22
C SER A 56 13.18 -1.47 1.86
N ARG A 57 12.15 -2.01 2.53
CA ARG A 57 12.18 -3.32 3.20
C ARG A 57 11.44 -4.40 2.41
N CYS A 58 10.74 -4.03 1.34
CA CYS A 58 10.12 -4.99 0.42
C CYS A 58 11.20 -5.68 -0.42
N ASP A 59 10.97 -6.94 -0.76
CA ASP A 59 11.79 -7.65 -1.73
C ASP A 59 11.72 -6.96 -3.10
N SER A 60 12.81 -6.97 -3.86
CA SER A 60 12.91 -6.30 -5.17
C SER A 60 11.81 -6.74 -6.13
N ASN A 61 11.42 -8.01 -6.08
CA ASN A 61 10.46 -8.62 -7.00
C ASN A 61 9.01 -8.18 -6.73
N ILE A 62 8.74 -7.54 -5.59
CA ILE A 62 7.38 -7.11 -5.25
C ILE A 62 6.92 -6.00 -6.20
N PHE A 63 7.78 -5.05 -6.52
CA PHE A 63 7.43 -3.93 -7.41
C PHE A 63 7.14 -4.45 -8.82
N ASP A 64 8.00 -5.32 -9.34
CA ASP A 64 7.79 -5.99 -10.64
C ASP A 64 6.48 -6.77 -10.69
N LEU A 65 6.14 -7.51 -9.62
CA LEU A 65 4.89 -8.25 -9.52
C LEU A 65 3.67 -7.32 -9.62
N ILE A 66 3.72 -6.20 -8.93
CA ILE A 66 2.62 -5.22 -8.89
C ILE A 66 2.45 -4.55 -10.27
N GLU A 67 3.56 -4.13 -10.89
CA GLU A 67 3.54 -3.48 -12.21
C GLU A 67 3.02 -4.43 -13.30
N ARG A 68 3.42 -5.70 -13.29
CA ARG A 68 2.91 -6.73 -14.23
C ARG A 68 1.40 -6.93 -14.13
N ASN A 69 0.79 -6.60 -12.99
CA ASN A 69 -0.65 -6.67 -12.78
C ASN A 69 -1.38 -5.35 -13.09
N ASN A 70 -0.71 -4.39 -13.76
CA ASN A 70 -1.26 -3.07 -14.08
C ASN A 70 -1.73 -2.27 -12.86
N VAL A 71 -1.10 -2.48 -11.71
CA VAL A 71 -1.38 -1.74 -10.48
C VAL A 71 -0.34 -0.64 -10.30
N GLN A 72 -0.80 0.59 -10.09
CA GLN A 72 0.09 1.74 -9.91
C GLN A 72 0.79 1.67 -8.54
N ILE A 73 2.08 1.95 -8.51
CA ILE A 73 2.88 2.03 -7.27
C ILE A 73 3.12 3.49 -6.91
N VAL A 74 2.89 3.84 -5.64
CA VAL A 74 3.21 5.16 -5.09
C VAL A 74 3.95 5.03 -3.77
N VAL A 75 5.24 5.38 -3.75
CA VAL A 75 6.01 5.50 -2.52
C VAL A 75 5.83 6.90 -1.96
N GLN A 76 5.19 7.01 -0.80
CA GLN A 76 5.04 8.27 -0.08
C GLN A 76 6.28 8.50 0.78
N ASP A 77 7.05 9.54 0.42
CA ASP A 77 8.09 10.10 1.27
C ASP A 77 7.46 11.12 2.23
N ARG A 78 6.70 10.62 3.21
CA ARG A 78 6.40 11.44 4.38
C ARG A 78 7.66 11.41 5.22
N GLY A 79 8.35 12.55 5.30
CA GLY A 79 9.51 12.74 6.18
C GLY A 79 9.23 12.16 7.57
N SER A 80 10.27 11.67 8.23
CA SER A 80 10.19 11.03 9.54
C SER A 80 9.63 11.99 10.59
N GLY A 81 8.31 12.01 10.78
CA GLY A 81 7.69 12.76 11.87
C GLY A 81 6.24 13.17 11.64
N ARG A 82 5.54 13.36 12.75
CA ARG A 82 4.41 14.30 12.81
C ARG A 82 5.02 15.68 12.52
N PRO A 83 4.46 16.52 11.63
CA PRO A 83 4.99 17.88 11.47
C PRO A 83 5.06 18.51 12.86
N ASN A 84 6.24 19.00 13.23
CA ASN A 84 6.38 19.70 14.50
C ASN A 84 5.48 20.93 14.42
N LEU A 85 4.81 21.32 15.52
CA LEU A 85 3.96 22.51 15.57
C LEU A 85 4.68 23.78 15.08
N LEU A 86 6.02 23.80 15.13
CA LEU A 86 6.89 24.86 14.62
C LEU A 86 7.05 24.89 13.09
N GLU A 87 6.81 23.79 12.38
CA GLU A 87 6.84 23.75 10.90
C GLU A 87 5.50 24.18 10.27
N MET A 88 4.49 24.49 11.09
CA MET A 88 3.16 24.95 10.65
C MET A 88 2.95 26.47 10.82
N ILE A 89 3.99 27.23 11.18
CA ILE A 89 3.96 28.69 11.32
C ILE A 89 4.66 29.32 10.11
#